data_AF-A0A0S4LJ37-F1
#
_entry.id   AF-A0A0S4LJ37-F1
#
_cell.length_a   1.000
_cell.length_b   1.000
_cell.length_c   1.000
_cell.angle_alpha   90.00
_cell.angle_beta   90.00
_cell.angle_gamma   90.00
#
_symmetry.space_group_name_H-M   'P 1'
#
loop_
_entity.id
_entity.type
_entity.pdbx_description
1 polymer ?
#
loop_
_entity_poly.entity_id
_entity_poly.type
_entity_poly.pdbx_seq_one_letter_code
_entity_poly.pdbx_strand_id
1 'polypeptide(L)'
;MPAGGLSILFATDGSQGSARAEAYACALARSWGASLTVMSVLEFPPGMNPDYAVNRLYLDELMQETTTRLVDVTARARSLGLSVRSRIATGIPSKEVIAVAGAEEADLIVVGTRGKTGLEHVLLGSTAERIIRTAPCAVLTVPAAKERAEDNLKVSVTRMLVPVDFSECSLGALEYGALIAQRANLSMTLLHVLEPVSYGLDFTLPHMAQRESSKTAITKRLSDLVSALTSLGLASDCRMAGGLPVDSILDAARAQSVDMIVMGTHGRRGLSHALFGSVAESVLRRSSCPVLTVRSPKFPPDHRRVFSGLSMPTNV
;
A
#
# COMPACT_ATOMS: atom_id res chain seq x y z
N MET A 1 6.21 23.37 9.37
CA MET A 1 7.00 22.13 9.51
C MET A 1 6.45 21.38 10.73
N PRO A 2 5.86 20.18 10.62
CA PRO A 2 5.91 19.28 11.76
C PRO A 2 7.40 18.99 11.98
N ALA A 3 7.88 19.11 13.21
CA ALA A 3 9.31 19.18 13.51
C ALA A 3 10.08 17.84 13.35
N GLY A 4 9.49 16.82 12.73
CA GLY A 4 10.05 15.48 12.56
C GLY A 4 10.03 15.04 11.09
N GLY A 5 11.12 14.40 10.64
CA GLY A 5 11.17 13.75 9.32
C GLY A 5 10.18 12.58 9.21
N LEU A 6 10.00 12.05 8.00
CA LEU A 6 9.08 10.93 7.73
C LEU A 6 9.44 9.69 8.57
N SER A 7 8.41 8.91 8.94
CA SER A 7 8.55 7.70 9.74
C SER A 7 7.88 6.51 9.06
N ILE A 8 8.64 5.43 8.86
CA ILE A 8 8.16 4.16 8.33
C ILE A 8 8.22 3.10 9.43
N LEU A 9 7.10 2.42 9.68
CA LEU A 9 7.04 1.25 10.55
C LEU A 9 7.01 -0.03 9.69
N PHE A 10 8.09 -0.81 9.73
CA PHE A 10 8.14 -2.14 9.13
C PHE A 10 7.82 -3.20 10.17
N ALA A 11 6.71 -3.92 9.99
CA ALA A 11 6.37 -5.05 10.86
C ALA A 11 6.77 -6.38 10.19
N THR A 12 7.52 -7.19 10.92
CA THR A 12 8.05 -8.48 10.47
C THR A 12 7.79 -9.56 11.50
N ASP A 13 7.53 -10.76 11.02
CA ASP A 13 7.51 -11.99 11.82
C ASP A 13 8.79 -12.83 11.61
N GLY A 14 9.74 -12.31 10.84
CA GLY A 14 10.99 -12.98 10.47
C GLY A 14 10.82 -14.12 9.45
N SER A 15 9.64 -14.29 8.85
CA SER A 15 9.41 -15.28 7.79
C SER A 15 10.11 -14.90 6.48
N GLN A 16 10.33 -15.86 5.58
CA GLN A 16 10.85 -15.56 4.23
C GLN A 16 9.93 -14.59 3.46
N GLY A 17 8.62 -14.64 3.70
CA GLY A 17 7.65 -13.70 3.15
C GLY A 17 7.90 -12.24 3.56
N SER A 18 8.54 -12.02 4.72
CA SER A 18 8.89 -10.69 5.23
C SER A 18 10.17 -10.10 4.63
N ALA A 19 11.07 -10.92 4.06
CA ALA A 19 12.35 -10.44 3.53
C ALA A 19 12.18 -9.48 2.34
N ARG A 20 11.19 -9.76 1.46
CA ARG A 20 10.84 -8.83 0.38
C ARG A 20 10.25 -7.53 0.94
N ALA A 21 9.45 -7.61 2.00
CA ALA A 21 8.89 -6.43 2.66
C ALA A 21 9.98 -5.57 3.33
N GLU A 22 11.00 -6.19 3.93
CA GLU A 22 12.19 -5.52 4.45
C GLU A 22 12.90 -4.72 3.34
N ALA A 23 13.11 -5.33 2.18
CA ALA A 23 13.77 -4.67 1.06
C ALA A 23 13.00 -3.43 0.56
N TYR A 24 11.66 -3.52 0.46
CA TYR A 24 10.82 -2.35 0.13
C TYR A 24 10.84 -1.29 1.24
N ALA A 25 10.77 -1.68 2.50
CA ALA A 25 10.84 -0.75 3.63
C ALA A 25 12.16 0.03 3.63
N CYS A 26 13.29 -0.65 3.40
CA CYS A 26 14.60 -0.02 3.31
C CYS A 26 14.72 0.89 2.08
N ALA A 27 14.25 0.43 0.91
CA ALA A 27 14.30 1.20 -0.33
C ALA A 27 13.50 2.52 -0.20
N LEU A 28 12.29 2.45 0.39
CA LEU A 28 11.46 3.62 0.62
C LEU A 28 12.02 4.53 1.72
N ALA A 29 12.51 3.96 2.83
CA ALA A 29 13.14 4.76 3.88
C ALA A 29 14.33 5.56 3.33
N ARG A 30 15.14 4.94 2.47
CA ARG A 30 16.27 5.60 1.83
C ARG A 30 15.82 6.69 0.86
N SER A 31 14.86 6.40 -0.03
CA SER A 31 14.41 7.38 -1.02
C SER A 31 13.67 8.56 -0.39
N TRP A 32 13.02 8.35 0.77
CA TRP A 32 12.25 9.37 1.46
C TRP A 32 13.07 10.15 2.51
N GLY A 33 14.28 9.71 2.82
CA GLY A 33 15.03 10.20 3.98
C GLY A 33 14.27 9.95 5.29
N ALA A 34 13.50 8.88 5.36
CA ALA A 34 12.65 8.56 6.50
C ALA A 34 13.41 7.75 7.56
N SER A 35 13.03 7.94 8.82
CA SER A 35 13.42 7.02 9.89
C SER A 35 12.66 5.71 9.76
N LEU A 36 13.31 4.60 10.09
CA LEU A 36 12.75 3.26 10.01
C LEU A 36 12.62 2.64 11.42
N THR A 37 11.42 2.31 11.82
CA THR A 37 11.18 1.44 12.98
C THR A 37 10.90 0.03 12.48
N VAL A 38 11.72 -0.93 12.89
CA VAL A 38 11.52 -2.36 12.62
C VAL A 38 10.88 -2.99 13.84
N MET A 39 9.75 -3.65 13.67
CA MET A 39 8.96 -4.22 14.77
C MET A 39 8.68 -5.70 14.56
N SER A 40 8.82 -6.47 15.63
CA SER A 40 8.30 -7.84 15.71
C SER A 40 7.32 -7.95 16.87
N VAL A 41 6.30 -8.79 16.70
CA VAL A 41 5.30 -9.07 17.73
C VAL A 41 5.38 -10.54 18.13
N LEU A 42 5.56 -10.79 19.42
CA LEU A 42 5.52 -12.09 20.03
C LEU A 42 4.08 -12.47 20.37
N GLU A 43 3.60 -13.55 19.76
CA GLU A 43 2.29 -14.13 20.06
C GLU A 43 2.43 -15.21 21.14
N PHE A 44 1.58 -15.12 22.17
CA PHE A 44 1.43 -16.22 23.12
C PHE A 44 0.49 -17.27 22.53
N PRO A 45 0.84 -18.57 22.60
CA PRO A 45 -0.10 -19.64 22.34
C PRO A 45 -1.37 -19.48 23.19
N PRO A 46 -2.58 -19.65 22.62
CA PRO A 46 -3.81 -19.58 23.38
C PRO A 46 -3.80 -20.57 24.54
N GLY A 47 -4.15 -20.11 25.75
CA GLY A 47 -4.18 -20.94 26.96
C GLY A 47 -2.83 -21.11 27.66
N MET A 48 -1.76 -20.48 27.17
CA MET A 48 -0.47 -20.44 27.86
C MET A 48 -0.53 -19.48 29.05
N ASN A 49 -0.28 -19.97 30.27
CA ASN A 49 -0.03 -19.11 31.43
C ASN A 49 1.49 -18.84 31.55
N PRO A 50 1.95 -17.59 31.40
CA PRO A 50 3.36 -17.22 31.41
C PRO A 50 4.04 -17.45 32.77
N ASP A 51 3.27 -17.63 33.86
CA ASP A 51 3.84 -17.82 35.19
C ASP A 51 4.42 -19.22 35.42
N TYR A 52 4.08 -20.22 34.59
CA TYR A 52 4.69 -21.56 34.68
C TYR A 52 6.14 -21.54 34.20
N ALA A 53 7.05 -22.16 34.96
CA ALA A 53 8.49 -22.17 34.66
C ALA A 53 8.83 -22.67 33.25
N VAL A 54 8.13 -23.71 32.77
CA VAL A 54 8.33 -24.26 31.42
C VAL A 54 7.95 -23.24 30.33
N ASN A 55 6.88 -22.46 30.56
CA ASN A 55 6.47 -21.42 29.63
C ASN A 55 7.43 -20.24 29.66
N ARG A 56 7.98 -19.86 30.82
CA ARG A 56 9.01 -18.81 30.90
C ARG A 56 10.24 -19.15 30.08
N LEU A 57 10.75 -20.38 30.19
CA LEU A 57 11.89 -20.84 29.40
C LEU A 57 11.62 -20.77 27.89
N TYR A 58 10.43 -21.24 27.45
CA TYR A 58 10.01 -21.13 26.06
C TYR A 58 9.90 -19.67 25.58
N LEU A 59 9.41 -18.78 26.42
CA LEU A 59 9.27 -17.35 26.10
C LEU A 59 10.62 -16.64 26.04
N ASP A 60 11.54 -16.98 26.93
CA ASP A 60 12.91 -16.47 26.92
C ASP A 60 13.62 -16.88 25.62
N GLU A 61 13.47 -18.13 25.20
CA GLU A 61 14.00 -18.63 23.92
C GLU A 61 13.40 -17.86 22.74
N LEU A 62 12.06 -17.71 22.70
CA LEU A 62 11.37 -16.98 21.64
C LEU A 62 11.77 -15.49 21.59
N MET A 63 11.96 -14.86 22.75
CA MET A 63 12.46 -13.49 22.87
C MET A 63 13.89 -13.38 22.36
N GLN A 64 14.76 -14.33 22.70
CA GLN A 64 16.16 -14.33 22.27
C GLN A 64 16.30 -14.53 20.76
N GLU A 65 15.55 -15.46 20.17
CA GLU A 65 15.49 -15.65 18.72
C GLU A 65 15.02 -14.38 18.00
N THR A 66 13.95 -13.77 18.50
CA THR A 66 13.36 -12.57 17.90
C THR A 66 14.30 -11.38 18.00
N THR A 67 14.98 -11.24 19.13
CA THR A 67 16.02 -10.22 19.34
C THR A 67 17.14 -10.39 18.34
N THR A 68 17.66 -11.61 18.16
CA THR A 68 18.73 -11.90 17.20
C THR A 68 18.31 -11.53 15.78
N ARG A 69 17.11 -11.94 15.36
CA ARG A 69 16.59 -11.61 14.01
C ARG A 69 16.44 -10.10 13.81
N LEU A 70 15.95 -9.36 14.81
CA LEU A 70 15.84 -7.90 14.71
C LEU A 70 17.21 -7.22 14.68
N VAL A 71 18.20 -7.73 15.41
CA VAL A 71 19.59 -7.25 15.32
C VAL A 71 20.09 -7.38 13.89
N ASP A 72 19.86 -8.51 13.23
CA ASP A 72 20.28 -8.72 11.84
C ASP A 72 19.59 -7.77 10.86
N VAL A 73 18.25 -7.62 10.96
CA VAL A 73 17.47 -6.71 10.12
C VAL A 73 17.93 -5.26 10.32
N THR A 74 18.11 -4.84 11.57
CA THR A 74 18.56 -3.48 11.87
C THR A 74 20.00 -3.23 11.43
N ALA A 75 20.89 -4.22 11.53
CA ALA A 75 22.26 -4.13 11.03
C ALA A 75 22.29 -3.95 9.50
N ARG A 76 21.49 -4.73 8.76
CA ARG A 76 21.33 -4.58 7.30
C ARG A 76 20.77 -3.20 6.93
N ALA A 77 19.76 -2.72 7.62
CA ALA A 77 19.18 -1.42 7.34
C ALA A 77 20.16 -0.26 7.69
N ARG A 78 20.93 -0.38 8.78
CA ARG A 78 21.98 0.60 9.14
C ARG A 78 23.15 0.62 8.16
N SER A 79 23.55 -0.52 7.59
CA SER A 79 24.61 -0.56 6.57
C SER A 79 24.21 0.15 5.28
N LEU A 80 22.91 0.34 5.04
CA LEU A 80 22.36 1.17 3.98
C LEU A 80 22.30 2.68 4.33
N GLY A 81 22.79 3.09 5.50
CA GLY A 81 22.81 4.48 5.97
C GLY A 81 21.49 4.96 6.57
N LEU A 82 20.57 4.05 6.93
CA LEU A 82 19.28 4.41 7.49
C LEU A 82 19.35 4.69 9.00
N SER A 83 18.52 5.61 9.47
CA SER A 83 18.25 5.80 10.90
C SER A 83 17.23 4.76 11.36
N VAL A 84 17.70 3.72 12.07
CA VAL A 84 16.87 2.54 12.39
C VAL A 84 16.74 2.30 13.90
N ARG A 85 15.50 2.06 14.33
CA ARG A 85 15.14 1.58 15.67
C ARG A 85 14.48 0.20 15.57
N SER A 86 14.64 -0.63 16.59
CA SER A 86 13.95 -1.92 16.73
C SER A 86 12.96 -1.90 17.89
N ARG A 87 11.82 -2.58 17.74
CA ARG A 87 10.84 -2.82 18.81
C ARG A 87 10.40 -4.28 18.82
N ILE A 88 10.28 -4.82 20.02
CA ILE A 88 9.59 -6.09 20.28
C ILE A 88 8.37 -5.74 21.13
N ALA A 89 7.20 -6.17 20.69
CA ALA A 89 5.98 -6.13 21.48
C ALA A 89 5.45 -7.55 21.69
N THR A 90 4.54 -7.69 22.63
CA THR A 90 3.93 -8.99 22.94
C THR A 90 2.42 -8.83 22.95
N GLY A 91 1.71 -9.67 22.20
CA GLY A 91 0.26 -9.55 22.06
C GLY A 91 -0.24 -9.95 20.68
N ILE A 92 -1.35 -9.33 20.25
CA ILE A 92 -1.94 -9.60 18.94
C ILE A 92 -1.22 -8.73 17.89
N PRO A 93 -0.58 -9.31 16.85
CA PRO A 93 0.29 -8.57 15.93
C PRO A 93 -0.36 -7.33 15.31
N SER A 94 -1.59 -7.47 14.82
CA SER A 94 -2.29 -6.33 14.22
C SER A 94 -2.56 -5.20 15.22
N LYS A 95 -2.87 -5.53 16.49
CA LYS A 95 -3.16 -4.51 17.51
C LYS A 95 -1.89 -3.78 17.91
N GLU A 96 -0.82 -4.50 18.16
CA GLU A 96 0.47 -3.92 18.56
C GLU A 96 1.06 -3.05 17.44
N VAL A 97 1.03 -3.52 16.19
CA VAL A 97 1.52 -2.72 15.04
C VAL A 97 0.74 -1.42 14.88
N ILE A 98 -0.59 -1.44 15.05
CA ILE A 98 -1.42 -0.24 14.96
C ILE A 98 -1.15 0.70 16.14
N ALA A 99 -1.02 0.17 17.35
CA ALA A 99 -0.73 0.96 18.55
C ALA A 99 0.61 1.69 18.39
N VAL A 100 1.65 0.99 17.94
CA VAL A 100 2.97 1.57 17.70
C VAL A 100 2.95 2.57 16.55
N ALA A 101 2.25 2.28 15.45
CA ALA A 101 2.08 3.23 14.34
C ALA A 101 1.39 4.53 14.79
N GLY A 102 0.42 4.44 15.69
CA GLY A 102 -0.22 5.60 16.30
C GLY A 102 0.71 6.38 17.21
N ALA A 103 1.39 5.69 18.13
CA ALA A 103 2.28 6.30 19.13
C ALA A 103 3.52 6.97 18.53
N GLU A 104 4.05 6.42 17.44
CA GLU A 104 5.19 6.99 16.70
C GLU A 104 4.77 7.91 15.55
N GLU A 105 3.47 8.16 15.41
CA GLU A 105 2.89 8.94 14.32
C GLU A 105 3.37 8.49 12.93
N ALA A 106 3.55 7.18 12.74
CA ALA A 106 4.09 6.62 11.49
C ALA A 106 3.29 7.11 10.27
N ASP A 107 4.00 7.44 9.20
CA ASP A 107 3.42 7.89 7.93
C ASP A 107 3.05 6.71 7.03
N LEU A 108 3.80 5.61 7.17
CA LEU A 108 3.64 4.38 6.40
C LEU A 108 3.88 3.15 7.29
N ILE A 109 2.98 2.17 7.19
CA ILE A 109 3.24 0.81 7.67
C ILE A 109 3.63 -0.07 6.48
N VAL A 110 4.69 -0.87 6.61
CA VAL A 110 5.09 -1.88 5.63
C VAL A 110 4.89 -3.27 6.24
N VAL A 111 4.16 -4.14 5.53
CA VAL A 111 3.91 -5.54 5.95
C VAL A 111 3.97 -6.49 4.76
N GLY A 112 4.37 -7.74 5.01
CA GLY A 112 4.24 -8.84 4.04
C GLY A 112 2.81 -9.41 4.00
N THR A 113 2.39 -9.99 2.86
CA THR A 113 1.09 -10.69 2.76
C THR A 113 1.12 -12.10 3.34
N ARG A 114 2.30 -12.70 3.51
CA ARG A 114 2.49 -14.05 4.05
C ARG A 114 3.36 -13.99 5.30
N GLY A 115 2.98 -14.77 6.31
CA GLY A 115 3.72 -14.92 7.56
C GLY A 115 4.12 -16.37 7.83
N LYS A 116 4.52 -16.65 9.08
CA LYS A 116 5.05 -17.95 9.55
C LYS A 116 4.18 -19.17 9.23
N THR A 117 2.85 -19.01 9.18
CA THR A 117 1.94 -20.15 8.95
C THR A 117 1.99 -20.68 7.52
N GLY A 118 2.57 -19.94 6.56
CA GLY A 118 2.94 -20.46 5.24
C GLY A 118 1.78 -21.04 4.42
N LEU A 119 0.52 -20.74 4.76
CA LEU A 119 -0.65 -21.33 4.10
C LEU A 119 -0.64 -21.00 2.61
N GLU A 120 -0.37 -22.01 1.78
CA GLU A 120 -0.17 -21.88 0.33
C GLU A 120 -1.37 -21.23 -0.39
N HIS A 121 -2.57 -21.36 0.18
CA HIS A 121 -3.82 -20.83 -0.37
C HIS A 121 -4.25 -19.47 0.22
N VAL A 122 -3.53 -18.92 1.20
CA VAL A 122 -3.86 -17.61 1.77
C VAL A 122 -3.18 -16.51 0.95
N LEU A 123 -4.02 -15.80 0.19
CA LEU A 123 -3.60 -14.70 -0.69
C LEU A 123 -3.27 -13.40 0.08
N LEU A 124 -3.90 -13.19 1.24
CA LEU A 124 -3.67 -12.06 2.13
C LEU A 124 -3.79 -12.53 3.59
N GLY A 125 -2.71 -12.43 4.36
CA GLY A 125 -2.67 -12.84 5.77
C GLY A 125 -3.61 -12.04 6.66
N SER A 126 -4.16 -12.70 7.70
CA SER A 126 -5.14 -12.11 8.62
C SER A 126 -4.61 -10.88 9.37
N THR A 127 -3.31 -10.85 9.68
CA THR A 127 -2.63 -9.70 10.29
C THR A 127 -2.59 -8.51 9.32
N ALA A 128 -2.15 -8.73 8.07
CA ALA A 128 -2.10 -7.68 7.06
C ALA A 128 -3.50 -7.11 6.78
N GLU A 129 -4.52 -7.96 6.63
CA GLU A 129 -5.90 -7.53 6.43
C GLU A 129 -6.41 -6.66 7.58
N ARG A 130 -6.14 -7.05 8.84
CA ARG A 130 -6.49 -6.24 10.01
C ARG A 130 -5.76 -4.90 10.03
N ILE A 131 -4.47 -4.87 9.71
CA ILE A 131 -3.68 -3.63 9.64
C ILE A 131 -4.26 -2.69 8.58
N ILE A 132 -4.47 -3.15 7.34
CA ILE A 132 -5.06 -2.35 6.25
C ILE A 132 -6.40 -1.75 6.66
N ARG A 133 -7.21 -2.53 7.39
CA ARG A 133 -8.54 -2.12 7.83
C ARG A 133 -8.51 -1.01 8.88
N THR A 134 -7.55 -0.97 9.80
CA THR A 134 -7.61 -0.08 10.97
C THR A 134 -6.38 0.80 11.19
N ALA A 135 -5.39 0.73 10.30
CA ALA A 135 -4.19 1.57 10.40
C ALA A 135 -4.52 3.07 10.38
N PRO A 136 -3.80 3.89 11.17
CA PRO A 136 -3.98 5.34 11.21
C PRO A 136 -3.30 6.07 10.04
N CYS A 137 -2.61 5.33 9.16
CA CYS A 137 -1.80 5.86 8.06
C CYS A 137 -1.81 4.88 6.87
N ALA A 138 -1.06 5.21 5.81
CA ALA A 138 -1.01 4.37 4.63
C ALA A 138 -0.34 3.03 4.95
N VAL A 139 -0.73 1.98 4.21
CA VAL A 139 -0.19 0.63 4.40
C VAL A 139 0.34 0.11 3.06
N LEU A 140 1.63 -0.18 3.01
CA LEU A 140 2.25 -0.91 1.92
C LEU A 140 2.23 -2.40 2.23
N THR A 141 1.50 -3.13 1.40
CA THR A 141 1.41 -4.58 1.50
C THR A 141 2.26 -5.21 0.42
N VAL A 142 3.23 -6.03 0.82
CA VAL A 142 4.22 -6.61 -0.09
C VAL A 142 3.93 -8.10 -0.29
N PRO A 143 3.59 -8.54 -1.52
CA PRO A 143 3.34 -9.94 -1.79
C PRO A 143 4.64 -10.75 -1.65
N ALA A 144 4.56 -11.97 -1.11
CA ALA A 144 5.71 -12.87 -1.07
C ALA A 144 6.30 -13.09 -2.48
N ALA A 145 7.63 -13.25 -2.56
CA ALA A 145 8.27 -13.61 -3.81
C ALA A 145 7.72 -14.97 -4.29
N LYS A 146 7.50 -15.13 -5.60
CA LYS A 146 7.42 -16.48 -6.16
C LYS A 146 8.82 -17.07 -6.09
N GLU A 147 8.96 -18.33 -5.70
CA GLU A 147 10.18 -19.09 -5.33
C GLU A 147 11.34 -19.12 -6.36
N ARG A 148 11.35 -18.25 -7.37
CA ARG A 148 12.28 -18.30 -8.52
C ARG A 148 13.38 -17.24 -8.56
N ALA A 149 13.68 -16.54 -7.47
CA ALA A 149 14.83 -15.65 -7.47
C ALA A 149 15.51 -15.62 -6.09
N GLU A 150 16.36 -16.61 -5.86
CA GLU A 150 17.56 -16.44 -5.05
C GLU A 150 18.48 -15.45 -5.78
N ASP A 151 18.23 -14.16 -5.62
CA ASP A 151 19.16 -13.13 -6.05
C ASP A 151 18.95 -11.91 -5.17
N ASN A 152 20.06 -11.32 -4.71
CA ASN A 152 20.11 -10.06 -3.96
C ASN A 152 18.95 -9.14 -4.33
N LEU A 153 17.91 -9.05 -3.48
CA LEU A 153 16.70 -8.27 -3.75
C LEU A 153 17.03 -6.77 -3.71
N LYS A 154 17.64 -6.30 -4.81
CA LYS A 154 17.86 -4.89 -5.08
C LYS A 154 16.53 -4.32 -5.56
N VAL A 155 15.67 -4.00 -4.60
CA VAL A 155 14.38 -3.37 -4.87
C VAL A 155 14.63 -1.92 -5.26
N SER A 156 14.33 -1.57 -6.51
CA SER A 156 14.20 -0.19 -6.96
C SER A 156 12.73 0.13 -7.16
N VAL A 157 12.22 1.14 -6.45
CA VAL A 157 10.89 1.69 -6.72
C VAL A 157 11.10 2.91 -7.59
N THR A 158 10.60 2.88 -8.83
CA THR A 158 10.78 3.93 -9.83
C THR A 158 9.47 4.30 -10.54
N ARG A 159 8.51 3.37 -10.59
CA ARG A 159 7.22 3.57 -11.25
C ARG A 159 6.07 3.05 -10.40
N MET A 160 5.03 3.87 -10.27
CA MET A 160 3.77 3.45 -9.66
C MET A 160 2.59 3.54 -10.63
N LEU A 161 1.61 2.66 -10.44
CA LEU A 161 0.30 2.72 -11.08
C LEU A 161 -0.73 3.25 -10.09
N VAL A 162 -1.53 4.23 -10.49
CA VAL A 162 -2.62 4.77 -9.68
C VAL A 162 -3.94 4.57 -10.40
N PRO A 163 -4.76 3.58 -10.01
CA PRO A 163 -6.12 3.45 -10.50
C PRO A 163 -6.99 4.61 -9.99
N VAL A 164 -7.66 5.31 -10.90
CA VAL A 164 -8.51 6.48 -10.59
C VAL A 164 -9.92 6.24 -11.09
N ASP A 165 -10.90 6.28 -10.19
CA ASP A 165 -12.34 6.23 -10.51
C ASP A 165 -13.05 7.58 -10.25
N PHE A 166 -12.27 8.63 -9.98
CA PHE A 166 -12.69 9.98 -9.60
C PHE A 166 -13.49 10.08 -8.28
N SER A 167 -13.57 9.00 -7.50
CA SER A 167 -14.06 9.08 -6.12
C SER A 167 -13.07 9.83 -5.24
N GLU A 168 -13.54 10.41 -4.13
CA GLU A 168 -12.68 11.09 -3.15
C GLU A 168 -11.56 10.18 -2.64
N CYS A 169 -11.84 8.89 -2.45
CA CYS A 169 -10.83 7.92 -2.02
C CYS A 169 -9.75 7.69 -3.08
N SER A 170 -10.13 7.59 -4.37
CA SER A 170 -9.14 7.45 -5.44
C SER A 170 -8.30 8.70 -5.63
N LEU A 171 -8.90 9.90 -5.47
CA LEU A 171 -8.19 11.17 -5.54
C LEU A 171 -7.28 11.39 -4.32
N GLY A 172 -7.71 10.97 -3.13
CA GLY A 172 -6.87 10.98 -1.94
C GLY A 172 -5.66 10.03 -2.07
N ALA A 173 -5.85 8.87 -2.70
CA ALA A 173 -4.76 7.95 -3.02
C ALA A 173 -3.81 8.52 -4.08
N LEU A 174 -4.35 9.17 -5.12
CA LEU A 174 -3.56 9.90 -6.12
C LEU A 174 -2.73 11.01 -5.46
N GLU A 175 -3.33 11.78 -4.57
CA GLU A 175 -2.67 12.87 -3.87
C GLU A 175 -1.53 12.39 -2.98
N TYR A 176 -1.76 11.31 -2.23
CA TYR A 176 -0.73 10.67 -1.42
C TYR A 176 0.37 10.05 -2.30
N GLY A 177 0.00 9.44 -3.43
CA GLY A 177 0.94 8.93 -4.43
C GLY A 177 1.83 10.04 -5.02
N ALA A 178 1.25 11.20 -5.34
CA ALA A 178 1.99 12.36 -5.84
C ALA A 178 3.01 12.89 -4.81
N LEU A 179 2.61 12.98 -3.53
CA LEU A 179 3.50 13.36 -2.44
C LEU A 179 4.70 12.41 -2.31
N ILE A 180 4.45 11.11 -2.41
CA ILE A 180 5.51 10.08 -2.43
C ILE A 180 6.40 10.22 -3.66
N ALA A 181 5.78 10.38 -4.83
CA ALA A 181 6.48 10.46 -6.11
C ALA A 181 7.41 11.67 -6.17
N GLN A 182 7.02 12.82 -5.61
CA GLN A 182 7.88 14.01 -5.57
C GLN A 182 9.12 13.78 -4.73
N ARG A 183 8.97 13.14 -3.58
CA ARG A 183 10.08 12.88 -2.65
C ARG A 183 11.04 11.82 -3.17
N ALA A 184 10.50 10.76 -3.78
CA ALA A 184 11.28 9.63 -4.27
C ALA A 184 11.63 9.72 -5.76
N ASN A 185 11.30 10.83 -6.43
CA ASN A 185 11.47 11.04 -7.87
C ASN A 185 10.91 9.88 -8.72
N LEU A 186 9.66 9.49 -8.45
CA LEU A 186 8.98 8.38 -9.11
C LEU A 186 8.15 8.85 -10.29
N SER A 187 8.10 8.01 -11.33
CA SER A 187 7.11 8.16 -12.40
C SER A 187 5.77 7.57 -12.00
N MET A 188 4.68 8.17 -12.47
CA MET A 188 3.32 7.69 -12.17
C MET A 188 2.51 7.47 -13.44
N THR A 189 1.78 6.36 -13.50
CA THR A 189 0.75 6.15 -14.52
C THR A 189 -0.62 6.18 -13.87
N LEU A 190 -1.49 7.07 -14.34
CA LEU A 190 -2.90 7.06 -13.97
C LEU A 190 -3.64 6.04 -14.83
N LEU A 191 -4.45 5.18 -14.22
CA LEU A 191 -5.29 4.22 -14.95
C LEU A 191 -6.76 4.44 -14.64
N HIS A 192 -7.56 4.70 -15.67
CA HIS A 192 -9.00 4.64 -15.57
C HIS A 192 -9.54 3.40 -16.29
N VAL A 193 -10.42 2.65 -15.63
CA VAL A 193 -11.05 1.46 -16.23
C VAL A 193 -12.50 1.77 -16.56
N LEU A 194 -12.84 1.63 -17.84
CA LEU A 194 -14.20 1.70 -18.36
C LEU A 194 -14.83 0.32 -18.21
N GLU A 195 -15.72 0.19 -17.22
CA GLU A 195 -16.48 -1.04 -17.00
C GLU A 195 -17.38 -1.32 -18.22
N PRO A 196 -17.51 -2.59 -18.65
CA PRO A 196 -18.48 -2.95 -19.66
C PRO A 196 -19.87 -2.62 -19.12
N VAL A 197 -20.61 -1.76 -19.82
CA VAL A 197 -22.02 -1.52 -19.53
C VAL A 197 -22.74 -2.85 -19.69
N SER A 198 -23.41 -3.36 -18.64
CA SER A 198 -24.25 -4.55 -18.77
C SER A 198 -25.33 -4.25 -19.79
N TYR A 199 -25.16 -4.78 -21.00
CA TYR A 199 -26.11 -4.63 -22.07
C TYR A 199 -27.37 -5.43 -21.74
N GLY A 200 -28.44 -4.72 -21.38
CA GLY A 200 -29.70 -5.02 -22.05
C GLY A 200 -29.49 -4.78 -23.55
N LEU A 201 -30.09 -5.60 -24.41
CA LEU A 201 -29.91 -5.67 -25.86
C LEU A 201 -30.33 -4.39 -26.65
N ASP A 202 -30.11 -3.18 -26.14
CA ASP A 202 -30.47 -1.92 -26.80
C ASP A 202 -29.25 -1.23 -27.42
N PHE A 203 -29.00 -1.52 -28.70
CA PHE A 203 -27.98 -0.88 -29.55
C PHE A 203 -28.52 0.38 -30.26
N THR A 204 -29.18 1.28 -29.54
CA THR A 204 -29.74 2.50 -30.16
C THR A 204 -28.66 3.56 -30.41
N LEU A 205 -28.72 4.28 -31.55
CA LEU A 205 -27.82 5.40 -31.91
C LEU A 205 -27.60 6.46 -30.79
N PRO A 206 -28.61 6.83 -29.98
CA PRO A 206 -28.44 7.70 -28.80
C PRO A 206 -27.38 7.21 -27.81
N HIS A 207 -27.26 5.90 -27.60
CA HIS A 207 -26.28 5.32 -26.65
C HIS A 207 -24.85 5.41 -27.16
N MET A 208 -24.62 5.43 -28.49
CA MET A 208 -23.29 5.59 -29.08
C MET A 208 -22.76 7.01 -28.86
N ALA A 209 -23.57 8.03 -29.18
CA ALA A 209 -23.21 9.43 -28.98
C ALA A 209 -22.97 9.77 -27.50
N GLN A 210 -23.79 9.19 -26.61
CA GLN A 210 -23.63 9.35 -25.17
C GLN A 210 -22.32 8.71 -24.67
N ARG A 211 -21.93 7.54 -25.18
CA ARG A 211 -20.66 6.88 -24.84
C ARG A 211 -19.44 7.68 -25.27
N GLU A 212 -19.43 8.21 -26.48
CA GLU A 212 -18.34 9.05 -26.98
C GLU A 212 -18.20 10.35 -26.18
N SER A 213 -19.33 10.96 -25.81
CA SER A 213 -19.35 12.13 -24.92
C SER A 213 -18.77 11.81 -23.53
N SER A 214 -19.21 10.70 -22.91
CA SER A 214 -18.69 10.25 -21.61
C SER A 214 -17.19 9.94 -21.65
N LYS A 215 -16.72 9.28 -22.70
CA LYS A 215 -15.29 8.99 -22.90
C LYS A 215 -14.46 10.27 -23.08
N THR A 216 -14.99 11.24 -23.82
CA THR A 216 -14.34 12.55 -24.00
C THR A 216 -14.22 13.30 -22.68
N ALA A 217 -15.28 13.32 -21.87
CA ALA A 217 -15.28 13.94 -20.55
C ALA A 217 -14.26 13.29 -19.60
N ILE A 218 -14.18 11.95 -19.58
CA ILE A 218 -13.20 11.19 -18.79
C ILE A 218 -11.77 11.50 -19.25
N THR A 219 -11.54 11.52 -20.57
CA THR A 219 -10.22 11.81 -21.15
C THR A 219 -9.75 13.21 -20.75
N LYS A 220 -10.65 14.19 -20.82
CA LYS A 220 -10.37 15.56 -20.35
C LYS A 220 -10.00 15.58 -18.86
N ARG A 221 -10.78 14.92 -18.01
CA ARG A 221 -10.50 14.86 -16.56
C ARG A 221 -9.15 14.21 -16.26
N LEU A 222 -8.78 13.13 -16.96
CA LEU A 222 -7.45 12.52 -16.81
C LEU A 222 -6.34 13.47 -17.26
N SER A 223 -6.54 14.18 -18.37
CA SER A 223 -5.59 15.19 -18.86
C SER A 223 -5.40 16.32 -17.84
N ASP A 224 -6.47 16.78 -17.19
CA ASP A 224 -6.41 17.82 -16.17
C ASP A 224 -5.60 17.34 -14.95
N LEU A 225 -5.80 16.09 -14.52
CA LEU A 225 -5.01 15.47 -13.44
C LEU A 225 -3.53 15.35 -13.81
N VAL A 226 -3.21 14.89 -15.02
CA VAL A 226 -1.83 14.80 -15.51
C VAL A 226 -1.17 16.18 -15.61
N SER A 227 -1.92 17.20 -16.06
CA SER A 227 -1.42 18.58 -16.12
C SER A 227 -1.10 19.14 -14.74
N ALA A 228 -1.97 18.87 -13.75
CA ALA A 228 -1.72 19.24 -12.36
C ALA A 228 -0.49 18.53 -11.79
N LEU A 229 -0.31 17.22 -12.06
CA LEU A 229 0.89 16.47 -11.67
C LEU A 229 2.16 17.00 -12.34
N THR A 230 2.08 17.34 -13.62
CA THR A 230 3.21 17.92 -14.38
C THR A 230 3.60 19.28 -13.81
N SER A 231 2.62 20.09 -13.42
CA SER A 231 2.84 21.39 -12.75
C SER A 231 3.52 21.24 -11.37
N LEU A 232 3.37 20.07 -10.75
CA LEU A 232 4.06 19.65 -9.53
C LEU A 232 5.45 19.06 -9.79
N GLY A 233 5.93 19.05 -11.04
CA GLY A 233 7.24 18.52 -11.43
C GLY A 233 7.28 17.00 -11.54
N LEU A 234 6.14 16.31 -11.56
CA LEU A 234 6.08 14.86 -11.63
C LEU A 234 6.04 14.35 -13.08
N ALA A 235 6.83 13.31 -13.34
CA ALA A 235 6.72 12.56 -14.58
C ALA A 235 5.47 11.66 -14.53
N SER A 236 4.41 12.06 -15.22
CA SER A 236 3.15 11.31 -15.23
C SER A 236 2.53 11.14 -16.60
N ASP A 237 1.93 9.97 -16.85
CA ASP A 237 1.05 9.70 -18.00
C ASP A 237 -0.32 9.17 -17.52
N CYS A 238 -1.27 9.06 -18.44
CA CYS A 238 -2.57 8.44 -18.17
C CYS A 238 -2.91 7.39 -19.23
N ARG A 239 -3.62 6.34 -18.81
CA ARG A 239 -4.16 5.29 -19.68
C ARG A 239 -5.62 5.01 -19.36
N MET A 240 -6.35 4.67 -20.40
CA MET A 240 -7.70 4.11 -20.28
C MET A 240 -7.66 2.64 -20.69
N ALA A 241 -8.31 1.78 -19.91
CA ALA A 241 -8.53 0.38 -20.24
C ALA A 241 -10.04 0.08 -20.24
N GLY A 242 -10.48 -0.84 -21.07
CA GLY A 242 -11.85 -1.37 -21.03
C GLY A 242 -11.86 -2.75 -20.40
N GLY A 243 -12.85 -3.04 -19.56
CA GLY A 243 -13.02 -4.37 -18.96
C GLY A 243 -13.32 -4.30 -17.47
N LEU A 244 -13.11 -5.42 -16.77
CA LEU A 244 -13.30 -5.50 -15.33
C LEU A 244 -12.17 -4.73 -14.62
N PRO A 245 -12.47 -3.90 -13.59
CA PRO A 245 -11.47 -3.05 -12.93
C PRO A 245 -10.27 -3.84 -12.40
N VAL A 246 -10.53 -4.95 -11.71
CA VAL A 246 -9.47 -5.76 -11.07
C VAL A 246 -8.50 -6.30 -12.11
N ASP A 247 -9.01 -6.93 -13.17
CA ASP A 247 -8.17 -7.56 -14.19
C ASP A 247 -7.38 -6.50 -14.96
N SER A 248 -8.05 -5.41 -15.34
CA SER A 248 -7.41 -4.28 -16.05
C SER A 248 -6.28 -3.64 -15.24
N ILE A 249 -6.44 -3.49 -13.91
CA ILE A 249 -5.41 -2.97 -13.01
C ILE A 249 -4.21 -3.92 -12.97
N LEU A 250 -4.45 -5.22 -12.78
CA LEU A 250 -3.39 -6.23 -12.68
C LEU A 250 -2.65 -6.42 -14.00
N ASP A 251 -3.36 -6.38 -15.13
CA ASP A 251 -2.78 -6.45 -16.48
C ASP A 251 -1.94 -5.21 -16.79
N ALA A 252 -2.44 -4.01 -16.48
CA ALA A 252 -1.70 -2.78 -16.66
C ALA A 252 -0.42 -2.76 -15.80
N ALA A 253 -0.51 -3.21 -14.54
CA ALA A 253 0.63 -3.30 -13.64
C ALA A 253 1.73 -4.23 -14.19
N ARG A 254 1.33 -5.39 -14.75
CA ARG A 254 2.27 -6.32 -15.41
C ARG A 254 2.85 -5.75 -16.70
N ALA A 255 2.00 -5.24 -17.59
CA ALA A 255 2.39 -4.76 -18.91
C ALA A 255 3.37 -3.59 -18.84
N GLN A 256 3.21 -2.72 -17.84
CA GLN A 256 4.07 -1.55 -17.64
C GLN A 256 5.26 -1.81 -16.71
N SER A 257 5.37 -3.02 -16.17
CA SER A 257 6.36 -3.41 -15.16
C SER A 257 6.43 -2.39 -14.02
N VAL A 258 5.27 -2.06 -13.44
CA VAL A 258 5.24 -1.11 -12.31
C VAL A 258 5.76 -1.76 -11.04
N ASP A 259 6.40 -0.97 -10.19
CA ASP A 259 6.99 -1.43 -8.94
C ASP A 259 5.97 -1.43 -7.79
N MET A 260 4.88 -0.68 -7.95
CA MET A 260 3.84 -0.52 -6.93
C MET A 260 2.51 -0.07 -7.53
N ILE A 261 1.40 -0.49 -6.91
CA ILE A 261 0.07 0.06 -7.15
C ILE A 261 -0.31 0.95 -5.95
N VAL A 262 -0.79 2.17 -6.20
CA VAL A 262 -1.32 3.06 -5.14
C VAL A 262 -2.83 3.19 -5.33
N MET A 263 -3.61 2.84 -4.32
CA MET A 263 -5.07 2.90 -4.43
C MET A 263 -5.78 3.25 -3.12
N GLY A 264 -6.97 3.82 -3.26
CA GLY A 264 -7.89 4.01 -2.15
C GLY A 264 -8.44 2.66 -1.66
N THR A 265 -8.80 2.58 -0.39
CA THR A 265 -9.47 1.38 0.16
C THR A 265 -10.95 1.29 -0.21
N HIS A 266 -11.54 2.38 -0.72
CA HIS A 266 -12.94 2.47 -1.15
C HIS A 266 -13.00 3.14 -2.54
N GLY A 267 -14.11 2.97 -3.25
CA GLY A 267 -14.36 3.60 -4.56
C GLY A 267 -15.70 4.33 -4.61
N ARG A 268 -16.23 4.55 -5.82
CA ARG A 268 -17.48 5.32 -6.08
C ARG A 268 -18.69 4.98 -5.22
N ARG A 269 -18.84 3.73 -4.76
CA ARG A 269 -20.03 3.29 -4.01
C ARG A 269 -20.05 3.71 -2.54
N GLY A 270 -18.95 4.23 -1.98
CA GLY A 270 -18.92 4.94 -0.70
C GLY A 270 -19.76 4.34 0.44
N LEU A 271 -19.80 3.01 0.57
CA LEU A 271 -20.61 2.35 1.59
C LEU A 271 -19.96 2.60 2.96
N SER A 272 -20.55 3.50 3.75
CA SER A 272 -20.11 3.88 5.10
C SER A 272 -19.91 2.69 6.08
N HIS A 273 -20.41 1.51 5.73
CA HIS A 273 -20.30 0.27 6.50
C HIS A 273 -19.46 -0.84 5.84
N ALA A 274 -19.12 -0.73 4.55
CA ALA A 274 -18.22 -1.70 3.92
C ALA A 274 -16.79 -1.25 4.22
N LEU A 275 -16.07 -2.02 5.03
CA LEU A 275 -14.75 -1.66 5.56
C LEU A 275 -13.64 -1.65 4.48
N PHE A 276 -13.94 -2.20 3.30
CA PHE A 276 -12.99 -2.49 2.24
C PHE A 276 -13.70 -2.64 0.88
N GLY A 277 -13.27 -1.91 -0.14
CA GLY A 277 -13.84 -1.97 -1.49
C GLY A 277 -13.45 -3.28 -2.19
N SER A 278 -14.40 -3.88 -2.91
CA SER A 278 -14.22 -5.17 -3.60
C SER A 278 -13.05 -5.17 -4.60
N VAL A 279 -12.80 -4.04 -5.26
CA VAL A 279 -11.68 -3.88 -6.19
C VAL A 279 -10.34 -3.85 -5.43
N ALA A 280 -10.24 -3.06 -4.36
CA ALA A 280 -9.03 -2.97 -3.54
C ALA A 280 -8.67 -4.32 -2.92
N GLU A 281 -9.66 -5.04 -2.40
CA GLU A 281 -9.47 -6.40 -1.88
C GLU A 281 -8.90 -7.35 -2.93
N SER A 282 -9.55 -7.38 -4.09
CA SER A 282 -9.18 -8.32 -5.15
C SER A 282 -7.78 -8.01 -5.70
N VAL A 283 -7.42 -6.74 -5.82
CA VAL A 283 -6.07 -6.31 -6.23
C VAL A 283 -5.04 -6.71 -5.17
N LEU A 284 -5.28 -6.45 -3.88
CA LEU A 284 -4.37 -6.83 -2.80
C LEU A 284 -4.11 -8.34 -2.73
N ARG A 285 -5.14 -9.15 -2.98
CA ARG A 285 -5.02 -10.62 -2.98
C ARG A 285 -4.30 -11.17 -4.22
N ARG A 286 -4.40 -10.50 -5.38
CA ARG A 286 -3.94 -11.05 -6.67
C ARG A 286 -2.71 -10.35 -7.25
N SER A 287 -2.28 -9.22 -6.70
CA SER A 287 -1.14 -8.45 -7.21
C SER A 287 0.19 -9.18 -7.02
N SER A 288 1.04 -9.12 -8.04
CA SER A 288 2.44 -9.59 -7.99
C SER A 288 3.42 -8.53 -7.51
N CYS A 289 2.99 -7.26 -7.51
CA CYS A 289 3.75 -6.12 -7.00
C CYS A 289 3.11 -5.58 -5.71
N PRO A 290 3.86 -4.87 -4.87
CA PRO A 290 3.32 -4.20 -3.69
C PRO A 290 2.11 -3.31 -4.00
N VAL A 291 1.19 -3.26 -3.03
CA VAL A 291 0.01 -2.39 -3.09
C VAL A 291 0.03 -1.46 -1.88
N LEU A 292 0.10 -0.17 -2.15
CA LEU A 292 -0.02 0.90 -1.17
C LEU A 292 -1.49 1.32 -1.08
N THR A 293 -2.11 1.00 0.05
CA THR A 293 -3.49 1.40 0.33
C THR A 293 -3.55 2.66 1.16
N VAL A 294 -4.37 3.60 0.71
CA VAL A 294 -4.60 4.90 1.36
C VAL A 294 -6.05 4.97 1.82
N ARG A 295 -6.26 5.07 3.14
CA ARG A 295 -7.60 5.24 3.74
C ARG A 295 -7.79 6.66 4.27
N SER A 296 -6.87 7.09 5.12
CA SER A 296 -6.86 8.42 5.72
C SER A 296 -5.47 8.99 5.49
N PRO A 297 -5.23 9.67 4.35
CA PRO A 297 -3.92 10.18 4.06
C PRO A 297 -3.52 11.19 5.13
N LYS A 298 -2.42 10.91 5.84
CA LYS A 298 -1.75 11.91 6.66
C LYS A 298 -0.90 12.75 5.73
N PHE A 299 -1.21 14.05 5.68
CA PHE A 299 -0.41 15.01 4.95
C PHE A 299 0.38 15.87 5.93
N PRO A 300 1.59 16.32 5.54
CA PRO A 300 2.27 17.38 6.28
C PRO A 300 1.34 18.60 6.49
N PRO A 301 1.40 19.28 7.65
CA PRO A 301 0.65 20.51 7.93
C PRO A 301 0.71 21.60 6.85
N ASP A 302 1.78 21.64 6.06
CA ASP A 302 2.01 22.58 4.96
C ASP A 302 1.53 22.07 3.59
N HIS A 303 1.06 20.82 3.51
CA HIS A 303 0.53 20.23 2.28
C HIS A 303 -0.77 20.92 1.87
N ARG A 304 -0.76 21.53 0.69
CA ARG A 304 -1.97 22.07 0.07
C ARG A 304 -2.55 21.01 -0.83
N ARG A 305 -3.81 20.67 -0.59
CA ARG A 305 -4.47 19.69 -1.45
C ARG A 305 -4.63 20.25 -2.86
N VAL A 306 -4.19 19.49 -3.87
CA VAL A 306 -4.15 19.88 -5.29
C VAL A 306 -5.34 19.32 -6.04
N PHE A 307 -5.75 18.10 -5.71
CA PHE A 307 -6.80 17.39 -6.45
C PHE A 307 -8.19 17.56 -5.86
N SER A 308 -8.27 18.13 -4.65
CA SER A 308 -9.54 18.50 -4.05
C SER A 308 -9.95 19.92 -4.40
N GLY A 309 -11.05 20.05 -5.13
CA GLY A 309 -11.53 21.35 -5.59
C GLY A 309 -11.48 21.52 -7.11
N LEU A 310 -10.96 20.55 -7.86
CA LEU A 310 -11.34 20.38 -9.26
C LEU A 310 -12.85 20.14 -9.26
N SER A 311 -13.63 21.18 -9.61
CA SER A 311 -15.08 21.19 -9.53
C SER A 311 -15.64 19.93 -10.20
N MET A 312 -16.36 19.12 -9.44
CA MET A 312 -17.01 17.91 -9.93
C MET A 312 -18.38 18.31 -10.48
N PRO A 313 -18.64 18.27 -11.81
CA PRO A 313 -20.01 18.15 -12.26
C PRO A 313 -20.52 16.76 -11.85
N THR A 314 -21.61 16.78 -11.11
CA THR A 314 -22.41 15.64 -10.66
C THR A 314 -22.75 14.71 -11.82
N ASN A 315 -22.54 13.42 -11.59
CA ASN A 315 -23.05 12.27 -12.36
C ASN A 315 -22.90 12.31 -13.90
N VAL A 316 -21.97 11.50 -14.41
CA VAL A 316 -22.07 10.86 -15.73
C VAL A 316 -21.90 9.36 -15.55
#